data_AF-A0A933XQ74-F1
#
_entry.id   AF-A0A933XQ74-F1
#
_cell.length_a   1.000
_cell.length_b   1.000
_cell.length_c   1.000
_cell.angle_alpha   90.00
_cell.angle_beta   90.00
_cell.angle_gamma   90.00
#
_symmetry.space_group_name_H-M   'P 1'
#
loop_
_entity.id
_entity.type
_entity.pdbx_description
1 polymer ?
#
loop_
_entity_poly.entity_id
_entity_poly.type
_entity_poly.pdbx_seq_one_letter_code
_entity_poly.pdbx_strand_id
1 'polypeptide(L)' 'MLLSQDVNGILLPIILIFVLKIINNKNIMGEHVNKPVGNIIAWLTVIGIIAATVVLVASTFFYRV' A
#
# COMPACT_ATOMS: atom_id res chain seq x y z
N MET A 1 1.99 13.02 -18.89
CA MET A 1 1.22 11.85 -18.38
C MET A 1 2.11 10.78 -17.77
N LEU A 2 3.24 10.40 -18.41
CA LEU A 2 4.16 9.37 -17.89
C LEU A 2 4.74 9.68 -16.48
N LEU A 3 5.27 10.89 -16.25
CA LEU A 3 5.83 11.26 -14.94
C LEU A 3 4.83 11.20 -13.77
N SER A 4 3.55 11.56 -14.00
CA SER A 4 2.54 11.56 -12.95
C SER A 4 2.08 10.14 -12.57
N GLN A 5 2.19 9.16 -13.48
CA GLN A 5 1.85 7.76 -13.20
C GLN A 5 2.97 7.05 -12.43
N ASP A 6 4.22 7.30 -12.79
CA ASP A 6 5.38 6.71 -12.09
C ASP A 6 5.43 7.17 -10.62
N VAL A 7 5.15 8.46 -10.37
CA VAL A 7 5.10 9.03 -9.03
C VAL A 7 3.92 8.47 -8.22
N ASN A 8 2.74 8.34 -8.82
CA ASN A 8 1.57 7.77 -8.15
C ASN A 8 1.79 6.31 -7.74
N GLY A 9 2.46 5.51 -8.57
CA GLY A 9 2.79 4.11 -8.25
C GLY A 9 3.68 3.98 -7.01
N ILE A 10 4.63 4.91 -6.81
CA ILE A 10 5.53 4.92 -5.65
C ILE A 10 4.84 5.47 -4.40
N LEU A 11 3.89 6.40 -4.55
CA LEU A 11 3.15 6.98 -3.41
C LEU A 11 2.18 5.98 -2.76
N LEU A 12 1.57 5.09 -3.53
CA LEU A 12 0.57 4.13 -3.03
C LEU A 12 1.06 3.29 -1.83
N PRO A 13 2.24 2.63 -1.87
CA PRO A 13 2.82 1.92 -0.72
C PRO A 13 2.88 2.77 0.55
N ILE A 14 3.35 4.01 0.40
CA ILE A 14 3.55 4.95 1.52
C ILE A 14 2.19 5.28 2.15
N ILE A 15 1.22 5.64 1.31
CA ILE A 15 -0.15 5.96 1.75
C ILE A 15 -0.80 4.77 2.44
N LEU A 16 -0.65 3.56 1.89
CA LEU A 16 -1.24 2.34 2.47
C LEU A 16 -0.72 2.04 3.87
N ILE A 17 0.57 2.27 4.14
CA ILE A 17 1.14 2.15 5.48
C ILE A 17 0.50 3.15 6.44
N PHE A 18 0.32 4.40 6.02
CA PHE A 18 -0.37 5.41 6.84
C PHE A 18 -1.82 5.03 7.11
N VAL A 19 -2.53 4.54 6.10
CA VAL A 19 -3.91 4.05 6.25
C VAL A 19 -3.96 2.89 7.24
N LEU A 20 -3.09 1.89 7.14
CA LEU A 20 -2.98 0.79 8.11
C LEU A 20 -2.75 1.31 9.54
N LYS A 21 -1.94 2.36 9.69
CA LYS A 21 -1.68 2.98 10.99
C LYS A 21 -2.92 3.72 11.52
N ILE A 22 -3.67 4.39 10.66
CA ILE A 22 -4.89 5.11 11.01
C ILE A 22 -6.00 4.15 11.43
N ILE A 23 -6.26 3.10 10.64
CA ILE A 23 -7.35 2.16 10.92
C ILE A 23 -7.13 1.34 12.21
N ASN A 24 -5.88 1.19 12.62
CA ASN A 24 -5.51 0.51 13.87
C ASN A 24 -5.39 1.47 15.06
N ASN A 25 -5.49 2.78 14.86
CA ASN A 25 -5.32 3.76 15.93
C ASN A 25 -6.66 4.09 16.60
N LYS A 26 -6.82 3.68 17.86
CA LYS A 26 -8.02 3.96 18.67
C LYS A 26 -8.26 5.46 18.89
N ASN A 27 -7.22 6.28 18.92
CA ASN A 27 -7.38 7.73 19.06
C ASN A 27 -8.01 8.39 17.83
N ILE A 28 -7.91 7.73 16.66
CA ILE A 28 -8.47 8.26 15.40
C ILE A 28 -9.80 7.57 15.06
N MET A 29 -9.86 6.24 15.17
CA MET A 29 -11.04 5.43 14.83
C MET A 29 -12.05 5.27 15.97
N GLY A 30 -11.69 5.65 17.21
CA GLY A 30 -12.53 5.45 18.38
C GLY A 30 -12.83 3.96 18.63
N GLU A 31 -14.11 3.62 18.78
CA GLU A 31 -14.58 2.24 19.00
C GLU A 31 -14.56 1.39 17.70
N HIS A 32 -14.37 2.01 16.53
CA HIS A 32 -14.40 1.32 15.23
C HIS A 32 -13.01 0.93 14.73
N VAL A 33 -12.06 0.68 15.65
CA VAL A 33 -10.74 0.16 15.28
C VAL A 33 -10.86 -1.18 14.58
N ASN A 34 -9.96 -1.40 13.63
CA ASN A 34 -9.95 -2.63 12.88
C ASN A 34 -9.69 -3.84 13.80
N LYS A 35 -10.55 -4.85 13.72
CA LYS A 35 -10.39 -6.09 14.48
C LYS A 35 -9.26 -6.93 13.90
N PRO A 36 -8.68 -7.90 14.65
CA PRO A 36 -7.52 -8.68 14.20
C PRO A 36 -7.70 -9.31 12.82
N VAL A 37 -8.89 -9.83 12.53
CA VAL A 37 -9.23 -10.42 11.22
C VAL A 37 -9.16 -9.38 10.10
N GLY A 38 -9.76 -8.20 10.30
CA GLY A 38 -9.71 -7.13 9.32
C GLY A 38 -8.30 -6.58 9.15
N ASN A 39 -7.47 -6.59 10.21
CA ASN A 39 -6.08 -6.16 10.12
C ASN A 39 -5.23 -7.15 9.31
N ILE A 40 -5.46 -8.46 9.47
CA ILE A 40 -4.80 -9.50 8.65
C ILE A 40 -5.14 -9.34 7.17
N ILE A 41 -6.42 -9.16 6.85
CA ILE A 41 -6.88 -8.94 5.47
C ILE A 41 -6.23 -7.67 4.90
N ALA A 42 -6.27 -6.56 5.66
CA ALA A 42 -5.67 -5.31 5.22
C ALA A 42 -4.17 -5.44 4.97
N TRP A 43 -3.43 -6.12 5.85
CA TRP A 43 -2.01 -6.40 5.67
C TRP A 43 -1.74 -7.26 4.43
N LEU A 44 -2.53 -8.31 4.18
CA LEU A 44 -2.40 -9.14 2.99
C LEU A 44 -2.58 -8.32 1.71
N THR A 45 -3.59 -7.46 1.66
CA THR A 45 -3.85 -6.60 0.49
C THR A 45 -2.70 -5.61 0.28
N VAL A 46 -2.19 -4.99 1.35
CA VAL A 46 -1.07 -4.04 1.27
C VAL A 46 0.21 -4.73 0.81
N ILE A 47 0.53 -5.90 1.35
CA ILE A 47 1.68 -6.70 0.90
C ILE A 47 1.53 -7.07 -0.58
N GLY A 48 0.33 -7.50 -1.00
CA GLY A 48 0.05 -7.84 -2.39
C GLY A 48 0.26 -6.66 -3.35
N ILE A 49 -0.24 -5.48 -2.98
CA ILE A 49 -0.03 -4.25 -3.78
C ILE A 49 1.45 -3.90 -3.85
N ILE A 50 2.16 -3.89 -2.72
CA ILE A 50 3.60 -3.59 -2.69
C ILE A 50 4.38 -4.56 -3.57
N ALA A 51 4.10 -5.86 -3.47
CA ALA A 51 4.73 -6.88 -4.29
C ALA A 51 4.45 -6.66 -5.79
N ALA A 52 3.21 -6.36 -6.16
CA ALA A 52 2.85 -6.04 -7.54
C ALA A 52 3.58 -4.78 -8.05
N THR A 53 3.69 -3.73 -7.23
CA THR A 53 4.46 -2.52 -7.57
C THR A 53 5.93 -2.84 -7.77
N VAL A 54 6.55 -3.65 -6.90
CA VAL A 54 7.94 -4.06 -7.04
C VAL A 54 8.16 -4.86 -8.32
N VAL A 55 7.27 -5.82 -8.63
CA VAL A 55 7.33 -6.60 -9.88
C VAL A 55 7.20 -5.68 -11.11
N LEU A 56 6.27 -4.73 -11.08
CA LEU A 56 6.08 -3.79 -12.17
C LEU A 56 7.30 -2.89 -12.39
N VAL A 57 7.88 -2.34 -11.31
CA VAL A 57 9.10 -1.55 -11.38
C VAL A 57 10.27 -2.41 -11.89
N ALA A 58 10.48 -3.60 -11.32
CA ALA A 58 11.54 -4.51 -11.74
C ALA A 58 11.42 -4.91 -13.22
N SER A 59 10.20 -5.21 -13.69
CA SER A 59 9.95 -5.50 -15.10
C SER A 59 10.27 -4.30 -15.99
N THR A 60 9.90 -3.09 -15.56
CA THR A 60 10.19 -1.86 -16.30
C THR A 60 11.69 -1.66 -16.46
N PHE A 61 12.51 -1.97 -15.44
CA PHE A 61 13.97 -1.94 -15.55
C PHE A 61 14.52 -3.05 -16.44
N PHE A 62 14.01 -4.29 -16.32
CA PHE A 62 14.45 -5.43 -17.13
C PHE A 62 14.16 -5.30 -18.63
N TYR A 63 13.02 -4.71 -19.00
CA TYR A 63 12.64 -4.52 -20.41
C TYR A 63 13.22 -3.23 -21.03
N ARG A 64 13.75 -2.30 -20.23
CA ARG A 64 14.39 -1.05 -20.73
C ARG A 64 15.90 -1.14 -20.90
N VAL A 65 16.57 -2.13 -20.32
CA VAL A 65 18.01 -2.43 -20.50
C VAL A 65 18.17 -3.41 -21.65
#